data_AF-A0A5K1GU03-F1
#
_entry.id   AF-A0A5K1GU03-F1
#
_cell.length_a   1.000
_cell.length_b   1.000
_cell.length_c   1.000
_cell.angle_alpha   90.00
_cell.angle_beta   90.00
_cell.angle_gamma   90.00
#
_symmetry.space_group_name_H-M   'P 1'
#
loop_
_entity.id
_entity.type
_entity.pdbx_description
1 polymer ?
#
loop_
_entity_poly.entity_id
_entity_poly.type
_entity_poly.pdbx_seq_one_letter_code
_entity_poly.pdbx_strand_id
1 'polypeptide(L)' 'QRLINNMHKLFEDVVIEPCLLHGDLWSGNISSDKNGEPVILDPACY' A
#
# COMPACT_ATOMS: atom_id res chain seq x y z
N GLN A 1 -16.72 -17.78 -6.52
CA GLN A 1 -15.37 -18.36 -6.72
C GLN A 1 -14.64 -17.96 -8.01
N ARG A 2 -15.32 -17.66 -9.15
CA ARG A 2 -14.64 -17.35 -10.43
C ARG A 2 -13.63 -16.18 -10.38
N LEU A 3 -13.88 -15.15 -9.57
CA LEU A 3 -13.03 -13.96 -9.47
C LEU A 3 -11.65 -14.30 -8.86
N ILE A 4 -11.63 -14.93 -7.67
CA ILE A 4 -10.39 -15.32 -6.98
C ILE A 4 -9.53 -16.22 -7.87
N ASN A 5 -10.15 -17.19 -8.55
CA ASN A 5 -9.44 -18.13 -9.40
C ASN A 5 -8.75 -17.47 -10.62
N ASN A 6 -9.16 -16.27 -11.02
CA ASN A 6 -8.54 -15.53 -12.14
C ASN A 6 -7.66 -14.37 -11.68
N MET A 7 -7.50 -14.15 -10.38
CA MET A 7 -6.75 -13.01 -9.84
C MET A 7 -5.25 -13.06 -10.20
N HIS A 8 -4.67 -14.26 -10.31
CA HIS A 8 -3.27 -14.44 -10.71
C HIS A 8 -2.94 -13.82 -12.07
N LYS A 9 -3.91 -13.78 -12.99
CA LYS A 9 -3.75 -13.22 -14.34
C LYS A 9 -3.49 -11.71 -14.33
N LEU A 10 -3.88 -11.01 -13.27
CA LEU A 10 -3.63 -9.58 -13.11
C LEU A 10 -2.15 -9.27 -12.84
N PHE A 11 -1.37 -10.28 -12.47
CA PHE A 11 0.04 -10.16 -12.11
C PHE A 11 0.95 -10.99 -13.03
N GLU A 12 0.40 -11.56 -14.12
CA GLU A 12 1.19 -12.25 -15.13
C GLU A 12 2.21 -11.28 -15.75
N ASP A 13 3.44 -11.74 -15.90
CA ASP A 13 4.58 -10.99 -16.46
C ASP A 13 4.96 -9.69 -15.74
N VAL A 14 4.41 -9.45 -14.53
CA VAL A 14 4.81 -8.33 -13.68
C VAL A 14 6.08 -8.69 -12.91
N VAL A 15 7.13 -7.89 -13.09
CA VAL A 15 8.32 -7.95 -12.21
C VAL A 15 7.98 -7.24 -10.90
N ILE A 16 7.98 -8.00 -9.80
CA ILE A 16 7.67 -7.48 -8.47
C ILE A 16 8.98 -7.26 -7.71
N GLU A 17 9.30 -6.00 -7.44
CA GLU A 17 10.41 -5.63 -6.56
C GLU A 17 9.93 -5.53 -5.11
N PRO A 18 10.62 -6.18 -4.15
CA PRO A 18 10.34 -6.00 -2.74
C PRO A 18 10.58 -4.55 -2.32
N CYS A 19 9.55 -3.94 -1.72
CA CYS A 19 9.59 -2.57 -1.23
C CYS A 19 9.11 -2.54 0.21
N LEU A 20 9.64 -1.61 1.01
CA LEU A 20 9.06 -1.33 2.32
C LEU A 20 7.68 -0.69 2.13
N LEU A 21 6.64 -1.39 2.56
CA LEU A 21 5.27 -0.89 2.48
C LEU A 21 4.81 -0.41 3.85
N HIS A 22 4.05 0.68 3.89
CA HIS A 22 3.36 1.13 5.11
C HIS A 22 2.32 0.11 5.60
N GLY A 23 1.67 -0.59 4.65
CA GLY A 23 0.68 -1.64 4.92
C GLY A 23 -0.73 -1.16 5.28
N ASP A 24 -0.88 0.06 5.79
CA ASP A 24 -2.20 0.68 6.09
C ASP A 24 -2.27 2.16 5.67
N LEU A 25 -1.92 2.48 4.42
CA LEU A 25 -1.85 3.88 3.97
C LEU A 25 -3.17 4.35 3.36
N TRP A 26 -3.93 5.14 4.11
CA TRP A 26 -5.17 5.79 3.68
C TRP A 26 -5.35 7.13 4.40
N SER A 27 -6.39 7.91 4.06
CA SER A 27 -6.55 9.29 4.56
C SER A 27 -6.64 9.41 6.09
N GLY A 28 -7.02 8.35 6.81
CA GLY A 28 -7.03 8.32 8.28
C GLY A 28 -5.62 8.30 8.90
N ASN A 29 -4.62 7.83 8.15
CA ASN A 29 -3.24 7.65 8.61
C ASN A 29 -2.27 8.67 7.99
N ILE A 30 -2.81 9.77 7.45
CA ILE A 30 -2.04 10.88 6.86
C ILE A 30 -2.39 12.15 7.63
N SER A 31 -1.35 12.89 8.04
CA SER A 31 -1.48 14.20 8.67
C SER A 31 -0.46 15.18 8.06
N SER A 32 -0.39 16.39 8.61
CA SER A 32 0.60 17.40 8.23
C SER A 32 1.29 17.95 9.47
N ASP A 33 2.60 18.20 9.36
CA ASP A 33 3.35 18.89 10.39
C ASP A 33 3.00 20.40 10.42
N LYS A 34 3.66 21.15 11.32
CA LYS A 34 3.46 22.60 11.47
C LYS A 34 3.81 23.43 10.23
N ASN A 35 4.59 22.88 9.31
CA ASN A 35 4.99 23.53 8.06
C ASN A 35 4.07 23.10 6.89
N GLY A 36 3.14 22.17 7.13
CA GLY A 36 2.28 21.60 6.10
C GLY A 36 2.84 20.34 5.44
N GLU A 37 3.99 19.82 5.88
CA GLU A 37 4.61 18.65 5.28
C GLU A 37 3.87 17.37 5.69
N PRO A 38 3.64 16.43 4.76
CA PRO A 38 2.89 15.21 5.06
C PRO A 38 3.62 14.32 6.06
N VAL A 39 2.86 13.79 7.01
CA VAL A 39 3.31 12.82 8.02
C VAL A 39 2.46 11.57 7.90
N ILE A 40 3.11 10.42 7.87
CA ILE A 40 2.46 9.10 7.81
C ILE A 40 2.45 8.50 9.22
N LEU A 41 1.32 7.91 9.62
CA LEU A 41 1.03 7.43 10.97
C LEU A 41 0.56 5.97 10.95
N ASP A 42 0.71 5.28 12.08
CA ASP A 42 0.17 3.92 12.33
C ASP A 42 0.50 2.87 11.25
N PRO A 43 1.80 2.53 11.07
CA PRO A 43 2.22 1.52 10.10
C PRO A 43 1.83 0.09 10.50
N ALA A 44 1.52 -0.71 9.49
CA ALA A 44 1.41 -2.15 9.53
C ALA A 44 2.40 -2.76 8.52
N CYS A 45 3.70 -2.51 8.71
CA CYS A 45 4.72 -2.72 7.68
C CYS A 45 4.84 -4.17 7.16
N TYR A 46 5.15 -4.28 5.87
CA TYR A 46 5.52 -5.52 5.16
C TYR A 46 6.72 -5.30 4.23
#